data_AF-A0A7S3NXC2-F1
#
_entry.id   AF-A0A7S3NXC2-F1
#
_cell.length_a   1.000
_cell.length_b   1.000
_cell.length_c   1.000
_cell.angle_alpha   90.00
_cell.angle_beta   90.00
_cell.angle_gamma   90.00
#
_symmetry.space_group_name_H-M   'P 1'
#
loop_
_entity.id
_entity.type
_entity.pdbx_description
1 polymer ?
#
loop_
_entity_poly.entity_id
_entity_poly.type
_entity_poly.pdbx_seq_one_letter_code
_entity_poly.pdbx_strand_id
1 'polypeptide(L)'
;MEHKEEGMRFGMLVYRCNICKNDYPAAEGDLDEHCVYKKESKALAANILIDKSMIHDPTLSRSKGTICQMCRHDEVVFFQDTASKANSNSLASLIYICCNLNCGHNWQHEPSTEPIDDESDSD
;
A
#
# COMPACT_ATOMS: atom_id res chain seq x y z
N MET A 1 -51.68 -24.35 -25.97
CA MET A 1 -50.94 -23.35 -26.77
C MET A 1 -50.60 -22.21 -25.85
N GLU A 2 -49.29 -21.94 -25.77
CA GLU A 2 -48.65 -20.69 -25.32
C GLU A 2 -49.04 -20.15 -23.94
N HIS A 3 -48.28 -20.59 -22.93
CA HIS A 3 -47.97 -19.73 -21.80
C HIS A 3 -46.95 -18.70 -22.24
N LYS A 4 -47.42 -17.47 -22.37
CA LYS A 4 -46.63 -16.26 -22.54
C LYS A 4 -46.05 -15.92 -21.16
N GLU A 5 -44.75 -16.09 -20.96
CA GLU A 5 -44.04 -15.38 -19.91
C GLU A 5 -42.96 -14.52 -20.57
N GLU A 6 -43.38 -13.31 -20.96
CA GLU A 6 -42.50 -12.17 -21.12
C GLU A 6 -41.82 -11.90 -19.77
N GLY A 7 -40.49 -11.93 -19.75
CA GLY A 7 -39.74 -11.66 -18.54
C GLY A 7 -38.25 -11.68 -18.80
N MET A 8 -37.73 -10.65 -19.45
CA MET A 8 -36.30 -10.30 -19.38
C MET A 8 -36.01 -9.92 -17.91
N ARG A 9 -35.79 -10.94 -17.07
CA ARG A 9 -35.71 -10.79 -15.62
C ARG A 9 -34.25 -10.58 -15.22
N PHE A 10 -33.97 -9.31 -14.92
CA PHE A 10 -32.90 -8.77 -14.06
C PHE A 10 -31.46 -9.08 -14.49
N GLY A 11 -30.72 -8.03 -14.86
CA GLY A 11 -29.28 -8.07 -15.11
C GLY A 11 -28.50 -8.36 -13.83
N MET A 12 -28.46 -9.63 -13.43
CA MET A 12 -27.75 -10.14 -12.26
C MET A 12 -26.53 -10.94 -12.71
N LEU A 13 -25.41 -10.77 -12.02
CA LEU A 13 -24.19 -11.55 -12.24
C LEU A 13 -24.36 -12.97 -11.67
N VAL A 14 -24.02 -13.99 -12.46
CA VAL A 14 -24.08 -15.40 -12.07
C VAL A 14 -22.77 -16.09 -12.42
N TYR A 15 -22.18 -16.79 -11.46
CA TYR A 15 -21.02 -17.65 -11.63
C TYR A 15 -21.45 -19.08 -11.92
N ARG A 16 -20.89 -19.69 -12.96
CA ARG A 16 -21.15 -21.09 -13.32
C ARG A 16 -19.90 -21.94 -13.12
N CYS A 17 -20.03 -23.03 -12.38
CA CYS A 17 -18.94 -24.00 -12.26
C CYS A 17 -18.81 -24.84 -13.54
N ASN A 18 -17.60 -24.86 -14.13
CA ASN A 18 -17.37 -25.63 -15.34
C ASN A 18 -17.38 -27.16 -15.15
N ILE A 19 -17.21 -27.65 -13.92
CA ILE A 19 -17.18 -29.08 -13.58
C ILE A 19 -18.60 -29.60 -13.33
N CYS A 20 -19.28 -29.06 -12.31
CA CYS A 20 -20.59 -29.58 -11.88
C CYS A 20 -21.79 -28.88 -12.52
N LYS A 21 -21.58 -27.80 -13.29
CA LYS A 21 -22.63 -27.01 -13.97
C LYS A 21 -23.62 -26.30 -13.04
N ASN A 22 -23.30 -26.20 -11.75
CA ASN A 22 -24.08 -25.39 -10.81
C ASN A 22 -23.86 -23.90 -11.03
N ASP A 23 -24.94 -23.14 -10.85
CA ASP A 23 -25.00 -21.69 -10.97
C ASP A 23 -25.11 -21.06 -9.57
N TYR A 24 -24.35 -19.99 -9.35
CA TYR A 24 -24.29 -19.24 -8.09
C TYR A 24 -24.45 -17.74 -8.39
N PRO A 25 -25.53 -17.08 -7.92
CA PRO A 25 -25.67 -15.64 -8.09
C PRO A 25 -24.63 -14.89 -7.25
N ALA A 26 -24.13 -13.75 -7.74
CA ALA A 26 -23.35 -12.82 -6.92
C ALA A 26 -24.22 -12.27 -5.78
N ALA A 27 -23.64 -12.02 -4.60
CA ALA A 27 -24.41 -11.54 -3.46
C ALA A 27 -24.98 -10.14 -3.73
N GLU A 28 -26.26 -9.97 -3.41
CA GLU A 28 -26.94 -8.68 -3.56
C GLU A 28 -26.32 -7.64 -2.62
N GLY A 29 -25.99 -6.46 -3.15
CA GLY A 29 -25.48 -5.33 -2.37
C GLY A 29 -23.97 -5.29 -2.14
N ASP A 30 -23.21 -6.32 -2.54
CA ASP A 30 -21.74 -6.29 -2.51
C ASP A 30 -21.19 -5.83 -3.86
N LEU A 31 -20.72 -4.57 -3.94
CA LEU A 31 -20.16 -4.00 -5.17
C LEU A 31 -18.85 -4.68 -5.59
N ASP A 32 -18.09 -5.23 -4.65
CA ASP A 32 -16.82 -5.92 -4.94
C ASP A 32 -17.09 -7.30 -5.55
N GLU A 33 -18.13 -8.01 -5.09
CA GLU A 33 -18.56 -9.26 -5.74
C GLU A 33 -19.11 -9.05 -7.16
N HIS A 34 -19.63 -7.87 -7.48
CA HIS A 34 -20.06 -7.54 -8.85
C HIS A 34 -18.88 -7.18 -9.78
N CYS A 35 -17.66 -7.03 -9.24
CA CYS A 35 -16.46 -6.75 -10.01
C CYS A 35 -15.84 -8.05 -10.57
N VAL A 36 -16.16 -8.38 -11.82
CA VAL A 36 -15.61 -9.58 -12.49
C VAL A 36 -14.10 -9.45 -12.79
N TYR A 37 -13.65 -8.23 -13.06
CA TYR A 37 -12.25 -7.96 -13.38
C TYR A 37 -11.86 -6.56 -12.93
N LYS A 38 -10.76 -6.48 -12.17
CA LYS A 38 -10.12 -5.24 -11.78
C LYS A 38 -8.68 -5.25 -12.28
N LYS A 39 -8.33 -4.27 -13.11
CA LYS A 39 -6.94 -4.01 -13.48
C LYS A 39 -6.40 -2.89 -12.62
N GLU A 40 -5.57 -3.23 -11.63
CA GLU A 40 -4.83 -2.23 -10.88
C GLU A 40 -3.57 -1.85 -11.67
N SER A 41 -3.63 -0.72 -12.37
CA SER A 41 -2.43 -0.10 -12.93
C SER A 41 -1.62 0.50 -11.77
N LYS A 42 -0.64 -0.25 -11.26
CA LYS A 42 0.27 0.25 -10.24
C LYS A 42 1.08 1.45 -10.77
N ALA A 43 0.60 2.65 -10.52
CA ALA A 43 1.40 3.67 -9.85
C ALA A 43 0.97 3.79 -8.37
N LEU A 44 0.19 2.81 -7.88
CA LEU A 44 -0.19 2.69 -6.49
C LEU A 44 1.07 2.54 -5.65
N ALA A 45 1.18 3.42 -4.67
CA ALA A 45 2.17 3.50 -3.60
C ALA A 45 2.87 2.16 -3.38
N ALA A 46 4.20 2.21 -3.35
CA ALA A 46 5.04 1.09 -3.00
C ALA A 46 4.54 0.51 -1.67
N ASN A 47 3.67 -0.49 -1.72
CA ASN A 47 3.32 -1.33 -0.59
C ASN A 47 4.56 -2.19 -0.36
N ILE A 48 5.56 -1.57 0.26
CA ILE A 48 6.80 -2.21 0.61
C ILE A 48 6.43 -3.21 1.68
N LEU A 49 6.62 -4.48 1.36
CA LEU A 49 6.37 -5.54 2.30
C LEU A 49 7.49 -5.49 3.34
N ILE A 50 7.22 -4.83 4.46
CA ILE A 50 8.19 -4.68 5.54
C ILE A 50 8.11 -5.90 6.45
N ASP A 51 9.19 -6.66 6.52
CA ASP A 51 9.36 -7.71 7.50
C ASP A 51 9.78 -7.12 8.84
N LYS A 52 9.13 -7.57 9.93
CA LYS A 52 9.49 -7.21 11.29
C LYS A 52 10.93 -7.60 11.65
N SER A 53 11.49 -8.61 10.99
CA SER A 53 12.89 -9.03 11.20
C SER A 53 13.92 -7.97 10.81
N MET A 54 13.55 -6.98 9.97
CA MET A 54 14.43 -5.89 9.54
C MET A 54 14.98 -5.07 10.71
N ILE A 55 14.26 -4.99 11.83
CA ILE A 55 14.75 -4.27 13.03
C ILE A 55 15.98 -4.93 13.66
N HIS A 56 16.30 -6.17 13.30
CA HIS A 56 17.48 -6.90 13.77
C HIS A 56 18.63 -6.88 12.76
N ASP A 57 18.41 -6.35 11.55
CA ASP A 57 19.46 -6.24 10.54
C ASP A 57 20.47 -5.15 10.98
N PRO A 58 21.75 -5.51 11.20
CA PRO A 58 22.77 -4.54 11.61
C PRO A 58 23.25 -3.66 10.45
N THR A 59 22.90 -4.00 9.19
CA THR A 59 23.30 -3.24 8.01
C THR A 59 22.36 -2.06 7.71
N LEU A 60 21.16 -2.06 8.30
CA LEU A 60 20.20 -0.98 8.15
C LEU A 60 20.52 0.18 9.09
N SER A 61 20.34 1.40 8.59
CA SER A 61 20.60 2.62 9.35
C SER A 61 19.59 2.82 10.47
N ARG A 62 20.03 3.39 11.58
CA ARG A 62 19.21 3.64 12.78
C ARG A 62 19.24 5.10 13.15
N SER A 63 18.11 5.62 13.60
CA SER A 63 17.99 6.97 14.13
C SER A 63 17.38 6.93 15.53
N LYS A 64 17.98 7.69 16.45
CA LYS A 64 17.45 7.95 17.79
C LYS A 64 16.92 9.38 17.84
N GLY A 65 15.72 9.56 18.38
CA GLY A 65 15.04 10.86 18.44
C GLY A 65 13.88 11.00 17.45
N THR A 66 13.71 10.06 16.51
CA THR A 66 12.46 9.98 15.75
C THR A 66 11.44 9.16 16.55
N ILE A 67 10.35 9.82 16.96
CA ILE A 67 9.37 9.20 17.84
C ILE A 67 8.26 8.53 17.02
N CYS A 68 8.03 7.24 17.28
CA CYS A 68 6.92 6.49 16.71
C CYS A 68 5.58 7.06 17.19
N GLN A 69 4.68 7.39 16.25
CA GLN A 69 3.37 7.95 16.57
C GLN A 69 2.42 6.96 17.27
N MET A 70 2.67 5.66 17.12
CA MET A 70 1.81 4.61 17.68
C MET A 70 2.18 4.21 19.12
N CYS A 71 3.48 4.11 19.43
CA CYS A 71 3.93 3.62 20.75
C CYS A 71 4.90 4.56 21.48
N ARG A 72 5.25 5.71 20.88
CA ARG A 72 6.16 6.72 21.44
C ARG A 72 7.59 6.23 21.72
N HIS A 73 7.98 5.07 21.20
CA HIS A 73 9.37 4.63 21.18
C HIS A 73 10.21 5.54 20.27
N ASP A 74 11.45 5.81 20.65
CA ASP A 74 12.31 6.85 20.09
C ASP A 74 13.43 6.32 19.17
N GLU A 75 13.40 5.01 18.88
CA GLU A 75 14.33 4.36 17.97
C GLU A 75 13.61 3.80 16.75
N VAL A 76 14.18 4.10 15.58
CA VAL A 76 13.69 3.64 14.28
C VAL A 76 14.84 3.11 13.41
N VAL A 77 14.55 2.10 12.61
CA VAL A 77 15.37 1.70 11.47
C VAL A 77 14.84 2.40 10.22
N PHE A 78 15.72 2.81 9.32
CA PHE A 78 15.30 3.43 8.06
C PHE A 78 16.16 3.02 6.85
N PHE A 79 15.55 3.09 5.66
CA PHE A 79 16.20 2.86 4.37
C PHE A 79 15.47 3.61 3.26
N GLN A 80 16.15 3.82 2.13
CA GLN A 80 15.56 4.47 0.95
C GLN A 80 14.63 3.52 0.21
N ASP A 81 13.47 4.02 -0.22
CA ASP A 81 12.61 3.27 -1.14
C ASP A 81 13.30 3.07 -2.49
N THR A 82 13.46 1.82 -2.89
CA THR A 82 14.03 1.45 -4.19
C THR A 82 13.01 1.52 -5.33
N ALA A 83 11.71 1.46 -5.01
CA ALA A 83 10.63 1.51 -6.00
C ALA A 83 10.37 2.92 -6.55
N SER A 84 10.63 3.96 -5.75
CA SER A 84 10.40 5.36 -6.12
C SER A 84 11.42 5.92 -7.13
N LYS A 85 12.49 5.19 -7.47
CA LYS A 85 13.53 5.64 -8.43
C LYS A 85 13.07 5.68 -9.89
N ALA A 86 11.87 5.18 -10.21
CA ALA A 86 11.41 5.08 -11.60
C ALA A 86 10.95 6.42 -12.19
N ASN A 87 10.43 7.36 -11.38
CA ASN A 87 9.77 8.57 -11.90
C ASN A 87 10.13 9.82 -11.07
N SER A 88 10.87 10.75 -11.68
CA SER A 88 11.10 12.17 -11.29
C SER A 88 12.18 12.47 -10.24
N ASN A 89 12.73 13.70 -10.35
CA ASN A 89 13.71 14.40 -9.50
C ASN A 89 13.34 14.51 -8.00
N SER A 90 12.45 13.67 -7.48
CA SER A 90 12.06 13.68 -6.08
C SER A 90 13.16 13.03 -5.23
N LEU A 91 13.56 13.72 -4.16
CA LEU A 91 14.49 13.18 -3.17
C LEU A 91 13.98 11.81 -2.70
N ALA A 92 14.87 10.81 -2.67
CA ALA A 92 14.53 9.45 -2.32
C ALA A 92 13.79 9.41 -0.98
N SER A 93 12.51 9.03 -1.01
CA SER A 93 11.72 8.88 0.21
C SER A 93 12.32 7.81 1.10
N LEU A 94 12.34 8.08 2.41
CA LEU A 94 12.83 7.15 3.41
C LEU A 94 11.65 6.39 4.01
N ILE A 95 11.86 5.11 4.30
CA ILE A 95 10.91 4.28 5.02
C ILE A 95 11.44 4.11 6.43
N TYR A 96 10.59 4.36 7.40
CA TYR A 96 10.89 4.29 8.82
C TYR A 96 10.15 3.10 9.43
N ILE A 97 10.82 2.36 10.31
CA ILE A 97 10.25 1.22 11.04
C ILE A 97 10.57 1.39 12.52
N CYS A 98 9.56 1.34 13.38
CA CYS A 98 9.75 1.40 14.81
C CYS A 98 10.50 0.15 15.34
N CYS A 99 11.56 0.36 16.14
CA CYS A 99 12.35 -0.73 16.74
C CYS A 99 11.62 -1.48 17.88
N ASN A 100 10.46 -1.00 18.33
CA ASN A 100 9.67 -1.73 19.32
C ASN A 100 9.03 -2.98 18.70
N LEU A 101 9.50 -4.15 19.13
CA LEU A 101 9.05 -5.48 18.72
C LEU A 101 7.52 -5.67 18.80
N ASN A 102 6.88 -5.02 19.76
CA ASN A 102 5.42 -5.11 19.95
C ASN A 102 4.64 -4.12 19.08
N CYS A 103 5.32 -3.17 18.42
CA CYS A 103 4.70 -2.14 17.60
C CYS A 103 4.73 -2.49 16.11
N GLY A 104 5.93 -2.60 15.51
CA GLY A 104 6.08 -2.87 14.07
C GLY A 104 5.46 -1.80 13.14
N HIS A 105 5.11 -0.62 13.66
CA HIS A 105 4.60 0.48 12.86
C HIS A 105 5.70 1.00 11.92
N ASN A 106 5.31 1.30 10.69
CA ASN A 106 6.18 1.83 9.66
C ASN A 106 5.46 2.93 8.86
N TRP A 107 6.24 3.87 8.32
CA TRP A 107 5.73 4.99 7.55
C TRP A 107 6.81 5.53 6.61
N GLN A 108 6.37 6.27 5.59
CA GLN A 108 7.27 6.99 4.69
C GLN A 108 7.53 8.40 5.22
N HIS A 109 8.78 8.84 5.14
CA HIS A 109 9.21 10.19 5.44
C HIS A 109 9.74 10.83 4.16
N GLU A 110 9.08 11.89 3.74
CA GLU A 110 9.59 12.77 2.68
C GLU A 110 10.51 13.80 3.32
N PRO A 111 11.78 13.91 2.90
CA PRO A 111 12.67 14.93 3.42
C PRO A 111 12.10 16.30 3.04
N SER A 112 11.94 17.17 4.03
CA SER A 112 11.59 18.57 3.82
C SER A 112 12.69 19.23 2.98
N THR A 113 12.34 19.71 1.78
CA THR A 113 13.20 20.58 0.98
C THR A 113 13.24 21.96 1.61
N GLU A 114 13.92 22.12 2.73
CA GLU A 114 14.32 23.45 3.17
C GLU A 114 15.56 23.84 2.35
N PRO A 115 15.53 25.00 1.66
CA PRO A 115 16.70 25.46 0.92
C PRO A 115 17.87 25.59 1.90
N ILE A 116 18.98 24.96 1.55
CA ILE A 116 20.26 25.24 2.19
C ILE A 116 20.61 26.66 1.75
N ASP A 117 20.40 27.62 2.63
CA ASP A 117 20.95 28.96 2.46
C ASP A 117 22.47 28.83 2.53
N ASP A 118 23.11 28.59 1.38
CA ASP A 118 24.53 28.82 1.14
C ASP A 118 24.76 30.34 1.29
N GLU A 119 24.85 30.83 2.53
CA GLU A 119 25.59 32.07 2.81
C GLU A 119 27.08 31.77 2.69
N SER A 120 27.55 31.71 1.43
CA SER A 120 28.96 31.84 1.09
C SER A 120 29.33 33.33 0.96
N ASP A 121 30.19 33.78 1.87
CA ASP A 121 31.17 34.86 1.80
C ASP A 121 30.84 36.18 1.08
N SER A 122 31.07 37.29 1.81
CA SER A 122 31.52 38.56 1.23
C SER A 122 32.49 39.22 2.21
N ASP A 123 33.68 39.55 1.69
CA ASP A 123 34.88 40.11 2.33
C ASP A 123 34.68 41.26 3.34
#